data_AF-A0A6V8DTJ5-F1
#
_entry.id   AF-A0A6V8DTJ5-F1
#
_cell.length_a   1.000
_cell.length_b   1.000
_cell.length_c   1.000
_cell.angle_alpha   90.00
_cell.angle_beta   90.00
_cell.angle_gamma   90.00
#
_symmetry.space_group_name_H-M   'P 1'
#
loop_
_entity.id
_entity.type
_entity.pdbx_description
1 polymer ?
#
loop_
_entity_poly.entity_id
_entity_poly.type
_entity_poly.pdbx_seq_one_letter_code
_entity_poly.pdbx_strand_id
1 'polypeptide(L)'
;MADKSRPRRGSMGFSPRKRALRKFGTIQAWPENNESDVRVLGFAGWKAGMTHVLMRDTNQNSTSAGQEIRKAVTVVEAPPM
;
A
#
# COMPACT_ATOMS: atom_id res chain seq x y z
N MET A 1 34.01 5.29 -23.44
CA MET A 1 33.01 5.09 -22.37
C MET A 1 31.65 5.14 -23.05
N ALA A 2 30.82 4.09 -22.96
CA ALA A 2 29.51 4.14 -23.62
C ALA A 2 28.63 5.19 -22.91
N ASP A 3 28.27 6.23 -23.65
CA ASP A 3 27.40 7.29 -23.15
C ASP A 3 26.02 6.69 -22.84
N LYS A 4 25.64 6.63 -21.56
CA LYS A 4 24.40 5.99 -21.12
C LYS A 4 23.23 6.91 -21.40
N SER A 5 22.72 6.86 -22.62
CA SER A 5 21.55 7.62 -23.10
C SER A 5 20.21 7.23 -22.45
N ARG A 6 20.17 6.23 -21.55
CA ARG A 6 18.91 5.77 -20.91
C ARG A 6 19.06 5.50 -19.41
N PRO A 7 18.03 5.82 -18.60
CA PRO A 7 17.99 5.46 -17.19
C PRO A 7 18.10 3.96 -16.94
N ARG A 8 18.57 3.63 -15.73
CA ARG A 8 18.75 2.26 -15.28
C ARG A 8 17.41 1.54 -15.15
N ARG A 9 17.36 0.27 -15.55
CA ARG A 9 16.16 -0.57 -15.40
C ARG A 9 16.07 -1.14 -13.98
N GLY A 10 14.93 -0.90 -13.34
CA GLY A 10 14.61 -1.37 -11.99
C GLY A 10 15.27 -0.56 -10.87
N SER A 11 14.86 -0.82 -9.62
CA SER A 11 15.45 -0.23 -8.42
C SER A 11 16.44 -1.19 -7.75
N MET A 12 17.57 -0.65 -7.25
CA MET A 12 18.61 -1.41 -6.53
C MET A 12 18.21 -1.69 -5.09
N GLY A 13 17.32 -0.87 -4.51
CA GLY A 13 16.86 -1.04 -3.12
C GLY A 13 16.05 -2.31 -2.88
N PHE A 14 15.55 -2.94 -3.95
CA PHE A 14 14.85 -4.23 -3.88
C PHE A 14 15.75 -5.42 -4.22
N SER A 15 17.07 -5.24 -4.22
CA SER A 15 18.05 -6.32 -4.34
C SER A 15 18.49 -6.79 -2.94
N PRO A 16 18.76 -8.09 -2.74
CA PRO A 16 18.63 -9.20 -3.70
C PRO A 16 17.17 -9.63 -3.90
N ARG A 17 16.79 -9.90 -5.16
CA ARG A 17 15.46 -10.42 -5.54
C ARG A 17 15.39 -11.93 -5.33
N LYS A 18 15.34 -12.35 -4.07
CA LYS A 18 15.24 -13.76 -3.66
C LYS A 18 13.87 -14.07 -3.06
N ARG A 19 13.53 -15.36 -2.91
CA ARG A 19 12.31 -15.77 -2.19
C ARG A 19 12.39 -15.32 -0.73
N ALA A 20 11.26 -14.89 -0.19
CA ALA A 20 11.15 -14.59 1.23
C ALA A 20 11.36 -15.85 2.07
N LEU A 21 11.91 -15.70 3.27
CA LEU A 21 12.11 -16.81 4.22
C LEU A 21 10.79 -17.29 4.84
N ARG A 22 9.80 -16.40 4.94
CA ARG A 22 8.49 -16.65 5.54
C ARG A 22 7.38 -16.34 4.53
N LYS A 23 6.22 -16.97 4.71
CA LYS A 23 5.03 -16.76 3.86
C LYS A 23 4.31 -15.43 4.14
N PHE A 24 4.47 -14.89 5.35
CA PHE A 24 3.88 -13.62 5.77
C PHE A 24 4.94 -12.53 5.93
N GLY A 25 4.53 -11.28 5.76
CA GLY A 25 5.39 -10.10 5.93
C GLY A 25 5.80 -9.91 7.39
N THR A 26 7.02 -9.43 7.62
CA THR A 26 7.49 -9.01 8.95
C THR A 26 7.44 -7.49 9.03
N ILE A 27 6.85 -6.97 10.09
CA ILE A 27 6.77 -5.53 10.35
C ILE A 27 8.11 -5.10 10.92
N GLN A 28 8.85 -4.26 10.17
CA GLN A 28 10.21 -3.83 10.55
C GLN A 28 10.22 -2.58 11.42
N ALA A 29 9.18 -1.76 11.31
CA ALA A 29 9.05 -0.51 12.06
C ALA A 29 7.58 -0.33 12.43
N TRP A 30 7.36 0.08 13.67
CA TRP A 30 6.05 0.46 14.19
C TRP A 30 5.98 1.98 14.30
N PRO A 31 4.80 2.60 14.12
CA PRO A 31 4.64 4.03 14.34
C PRO A 31 4.90 4.38 15.80
N GLU A 32 5.51 5.54 16.03
CA GLU A 32 5.62 6.11 17.38
C GLU A 32 4.21 6.47 17.87
N ASN A 33 3.84 6.00 19.07
CA ASN A 33 2.55 6.27 19.66
C ASN A 33 2.74 7.09 20.95
N ASN A 34 2.18 8.30 20.97
CA ASN A 34 2.17 9.20 22.14
C ASN A 34 0.81 9.23 22.84
N GLU A 35 -0.11 8.34 22.47
CA GLU A 35 -1.43 8.26 23.11
C GLU A 35 -1.32 7.59 24.49
N SER A 36 -2.19 8.03 25.40
CA SER A 36 -2.31 7.47 26.76
C SER A 36 -2.90 6.07 26.78
N ASP A 37 -3.67 5.72 25.75
CA ASP A 37 -4.49 4.52 25.73
C ASP A 37 -3.81 3.39 24.96
N VAL A 38 -3.97 2.15 25.46
CA VAL A 38 -3.41 0.96 24.81
C VAL A 38 -4.21 0.64 23.55
N ARG A 39 -3.53 0.61 22.39
CA ARG A 39 -4.13 0.27 21.09
C ARG A 39 -3.32 -0.76 20.33
N VAL A 40 -4.02 -1.51 19.47
CA VAL A 40 -3.42 -2.43 18.51
C VAL A 40 -2.89 -1.64 17.32
N LEU A 41 -1.60 -1.80 16.98
CA LEU A 41 -0.94 -1.06 15.90
C LEU A 41 -1.00 -1.76 14.54
N GLY A 42 -1.40 -3.03 14.49
CA GLY A 42 -1.45 -3.82 13.27
C GLY A 42 -2.45 -4.96 13.35
N PHE A 43 -2.99 -5.35 12.20
CA PHE A 43 -4.02 -6.38 12.08
C PHE A 43 -3.64 -7.38 10.99
N ALA A 44 -4.00 -8.65 11.16
CA ALA A 44 -3.78 -9.69 10.16
C ALA A 44 -5.03 -9.88 9.29
N GLY A 45 -4.85 -9.97 7.98
CA GLY A 45 -5.95 -10.19 7.05
C GLY A 45 -5.51 -10.92 5.79
N TRP A 46 -6.48 -11.46 5.07
CA TRP A 46 -6.29 -12.23 3.85
C TRP A 46 -6.85 -11.47 2.65
N LYS A 47 -6.10 -11.43 1.55
CA LYS A 47 -6.58 -10.79 0.31
C LYS A 47 -7.71 -11.64 -0.28
N ALA A 48 -8.93 -11.10 -0.28
CA ALA A 48 -10.09 -11.76 -0.88
C ALA A 48 -10.20 -11.49 -2.38
N GLY A 49 -10.02 -10.22 -2.78
CA GLY A 49 -10.18 -9.84 -4.19
C GLY A 49 -10.10 -8.34 -4.43
N MET A 50 -10.50 -7.92 -5.62
CA MET A 50 -10.57 -6.50 -6.00
C MET A 50 -11.96 -6.19 -6.58
N THR A 51 -12.43 -4.97 -6.36
CA THR A 51 -13.67 -4.45 -6.94
C THR A 51 -13.51 -2.97 -7.25
N HIS A 52 -14.58 -2.33 -7.72
CA HIS A 52 -14.63 -0.90 -7.95
C HIS A 52 -15.61 -0.23 -7.00
N VAL A 53 -15.23 0.97 -6.55
CA VAL A 53 -16.09 1.86 -5.79
C VAL A 53 -16.26 3.14 -6.60
N LEU A 54 -17.49 3.65 -6.64
CA LEU A 54 -17.78 5.00 -7.06
C LEU A 54 -17.66 5.91 -5.83
N MET A 55 -16.81 6.93 -5.90
CA MET A 55 -16.62 7.88 -4.82
C MET A 55 -16.58 9.30 -5.37
N ARG A 56 -17.03 10.28 -4.59
CA ARG A 56 -16.84 11.70 -4.94
C ARG A 56 -15.40 12.13 -4.67
N ASP A 57 -14.82 12.85 -5.62
CA ASP A 57 -13.51 13.47 -5.44
C ASP A 57 -13.65 14.74 -4.60
N THR A 58 -13.11 14.70 -3.37
CA THR A 58 -13.16 15.82 -2.42
C THR A 58 -11.98 16.78 -2.56
N ASN A 59 -11.00 16.48 -3.42
CA ASN A 59 -9.85 17.35 -3.62
C ASN A 59 -10.22 18.52 -4.54
N GLN A 60 -10.23 19.74 -4.01
CA GLN A 60 -10.55 20.96 -4.77
C GLN A 60 -9.57 21.27 -5.89
N ASN A 61 -8.31 20.83 -5.77
CA ASN A 61 -7.26 21.07 -6.76
C ASN A 61 -7.24 20.02 -7.88
N SER A 62 -8.14 19.03 -7.82
CA SER A 62 -8.24 17.98 -8.81
C SER A 62 -9.07 18.44 -10.01
N THR A 63 -8.71 17.99 -11.22
CA THR A 63 -9.51 18.24 -12.42
C THR A 63 -10.90 17.60 -12.36
N SER A 64 -11.08 16.57 -11.51
CA SER A 64 -12.37 15.90 -11.26
C SER A 64 -13.04 16.35 -9.95
N ALA A 65 -12.66 17.50 -9.38
CA ALA A 65 -13.22 17.99 -8.12
C ALA A 65 -14.76 18.00 -8.13
N GLY A 66 -15.36 17.39 -7.10
CA GLY A 66 -16.82 17.29 -6.95
C GLY A 66 -17.51 16.24 -7.83
N GLN A 67 -16.81 15.60 -8.77
CA GLN A 67 -17.35 14.56 -9.63
C GLN A 67 -17.25 13.18 -8.96
N GLU A 68 -18.08 12.24 -9.41
CA GLU A 68 -18.02 10.84 -9.00
C GLU A 68 -17.02 10.07 -9.88
N ILE A 69 -16.01 9.50 -9.25
CA ILE A 69 -14.91 8.78 -9.91
C ILE A 69 -14.93 7.31 -9.50
N ARG A 70 -14.61 6.44 -10.47
CA ARG A 70 -14.47 4.99 -10.25
C ARG A 70 -13.05 4.68 -9.82
N LYS A 71 -12.86 4.14 -8.60
CA LYS A 71 -11.55 3.67 -8.12
C LYS A 71 -11.52 2.16 -7.94
N ALA A 72 -10.40 1.55 -8.31
CA ALA A 72 -10.12 0.15 -7.98
C ALA A 72 -9.75 0.04 -6.50
N VAL A 73 -10.39 -0.89 -5.80
CA VAL A 73 -10.13 -1.18 -4.38
C VAL A 73 -9.81 -2.66 -4.21
N THR A 74 -9.08 -2.98 -3.14
CA THR A 74 -8.79 -4.36 -2.74
C THR A 74 -9.59 -4.67 -1.47
N VAL A 75 -10.30 -5.79 -1.47
CA VAL A 75 -10.99 -6.30 -0.29
C VAL A 75 -10.04 -7.23 0.45
N VAL A 76 -9.81 -6.93 1.73
CA VAL A 76 -9.04 -7.75 2.66
C VAL A 76 -10.02 -8.29 3.70
N GLU A 77 -10.15 -9.62 3.77
CA GLU A 77 -10.91 -10.31 4.80
C GLU A 77 -10.14 -10.29 6.12
N ALA A 78 -10.81 -9.90 7.20
CA ALA A 78 -10.23 -9.65 8.51
C ALA A 78 -11.17 -10.23 9.59
N PRO A 79 -11.08 -11.54 9.92
CA PRO A 79 -11.89 -12.15 10.97
C PRO A 79 -11.50 -11.61 12.37
N PRO A 80 -12.39 -11.63 13.37
CA PRO A 80 -12.06 -11.26 14.74
C PRO A 80 -10.87 -12.06 15.28
N MET A 81 -9.89 -11.37 15.86
CA MET A 81 -8.69 -11.95 16.48
C MET A 81 -8.78 -11.94 18.01
#